data_AF-A0AAP2HPL4-F1
#
_entry.id   AF-A0AAP2HPL4-F1
#
_cell.length_a   1.000
_cell.length_b   1.000
_cell.length_c   1.000
_cell.angle_alpha   90.00
_cell.angle_beta   90.00
_cell.angle_gamma   90.00
#
_symmetry.space_group_name_H-M   'P 1'
#
loop_
_entity.id
_entity.type
_entity.pdbx_description
1 polymer ?
#
loop_
_entity_poly.entity_id
_entity_poly.type
_entity_poly.pdbx_seq_one_letter_code
_entity_poly.pdbx_strand_id
1 'polypeptide(L)' 'MEHGQVGHDDPSKDRRDEIQQQLATYGYRMEYDAGAIPGEGHCLVSLDTGEAVDDVPEPIATLAEEWSQLTDDLENP' A
#
# COMPACT_ATOMS: atom_id res chain seq x y z
N MET A 1 -21.33 -27.32 -5.00
CA MET A 1 -21.20 -25.92 -4.58
C MET A 1 -19.73 -25.58 -4.75
N GLU A 2 -19.36 -25.15 -5.95
CA GLU A 2 -17.98 -24.80 -6.29
C GLU A 2 -17.96 -23.29 -6.51
N HIS A 3 -17.50 -22.57 -5.49
CA HIS A 3 -17.08 -21.17 -5.58
C HIS A 3 -15.81 -21.03 -4.75
N GLY A 4 -14.73 -21.64 -5.26
CA GLY A 4 -13.38 -21.32 -4.84
C GLY A 4 -12.70 -20.62 -6.00
N GLN A 5 -13.09 -19.37 -6.26
CA GLN A 5 -12.35 -18.51 -7.17
C GLN A 5 -11.00 -18.23 -6.51
N VAL A 6 -10.02 -19.08 -6.83
CA VAL A 6 -8.61 -18.90 -6.46
C VAL A 6 -8.17 -17.64 -7.18
N GLY A 7 -8.19 -16.52 -6.47
CA GLY A 7 -7.77 -15.23 -7.00
C GLY A 7 -6.29 -15.31 -7.37
N HIS A 8 -6.03 -15.13 -8.65
CA HIS A 8 -4.74 -14.90 -9.31
C HIS A 8 -3.49 -14.80 -8.42
N ASP A 9 -2.55 -15.68 -8.75
CA ASP A 9 -1.09 -15.61 -8.56
C ASP A 9 -0.53 -14.30 -9.16
N ASP A 10 -0.95 -13.15 -8.65
CA ASP A 10 -0.30 -11.86 -8.93
C ASP A 10 0.73 -11.66 -7.81
N PRO A 11 2.03 -11.97 -8.01
CA PRO A 11 3.04 -11.80 -6.96
C PRO A 11 3.09 -10.37 -6.41
N SER A 12 2.69 -9.38 -7.21
CA SER A 12 2.55 -7.97 -6.82
C SER A 12 1.40 -7.71 -5.83
N LYS A 13 0.36 -8.54 -5.78
CA LYS A 13 -0.71 -8.46 -4.75
C LYS A 13 -0.24 -9.02 -3.42
N ASP A 14 0.41 -10.19 -3.43
CA ASP A 14 0.99 -10.78 -2.22
C ASP A 14 1.99 -9.83 -1.57
N ARG A 15 2.90 -9.24 -2.36
CA ARG A 15 3.90 -8.32 -1.82
C ARG A 15 3.29 -7.05 -1.22
N ARG A 16 2.27 -6.48 -1.86
CA ARG A 16 1.56 -5.31 -1.34
C ARG A 16 0.84 -5.59 -0.03
N ASP A 17 0.27 -6.78 0.11
CA ASP A 17 -0.37 -7.21 1.36
C ASP A 17 0.68 -7.37 2.48
N GLU A 18 1.82 -8.01 2.20
CA GLU A 18 2.94 -8.12 3.15
C GLU A 18 3.45 -6.75 3.62
N ILE A 19 3.57 -5.79 2.71
CA ILE A 19 3.98 -4.43 3.06
C ILE A 19 2.93 -3.76 3.95
N GLN A 20 1.64 -3.88 3.60
CA GLN A 20 0.56 -3.35 4.45
C GLN A 20 0.58 -3.95 5.86
N GLN A 21 0.80 -5.26 5.99
CA GLN A 21 0.90 -5.92 7.30
C GLN A 21 2.11 -5.45 8.10
N GLN A 22 3.25 -5.21 7.44
CA GLN A 22 4.44 -4.65 8.07
C GLN A 22 4.17 -3.23 8.55
N LEU A 23 3.65 -2.34 7.69
CA LEU A 23 3.28 -0.97 8.06
C LEU A 23 2.29 -0.97 9.24
N ALA A 24 1.31 -1.87 9.25
CA ALA A 24 0.35 -1.99 10.35
C ALA A 24 1.01 -2.38 11.68
N THR A 25 2.07 -3.19 11.65
CA THR A 25 2.88 -3.53 12.85
C THR A 25 3.56 -2.29 13.44
N TYR A 26 3.91 -1.33 12.59
CA TYR A 26 4.47 -0.04 13.01
C TYR A 26 3.40 1.02 13.31
N GLY A 27 2.12 0.71 13.12
CA GLY A 27 1.01 1.64 13.34
C GLY A 27 0.70 2.54 12.15
N TYR A 28 1.01 2.12 10.92
CA TYR A 28 0.73 2.86 9.70
C TYR A 28 -0.09 2.02 8.70
N ARG A 29 -0.78 2.67 7.76
CA ARG A 29 -1.47 2.02 6.64
C ARG A 29 -1.29 2.82 5.37
N MET A 30 -1.25 2.15 4.23
CA MET A 30 -1.34 2.82 2.93
C MET A 30 -2.81 3.04 2.59
N GLU A 31 -3.16 4.24 2.16
CA GLU A 31 -4.46 4.54 1.58
C GLU A 31 -4.30 5.06 0.16
N TYR A 32 -5.23 4.65 -0.70
CA TYR A 32 -5.38 5.22 -2.02
C TYR A 32 -6.24 6.47 -1.92
N ASP A 33 -5.64 7.65 -2.11
CA ASP A 33 -6.37 8.89 -2.23
C ASP A 33 -6.60 9.22 -3.72
N ALA A 34 -7.81 8.89 -4.20
CA ALA A 34 -8.23 9.17 -5.57
C ALA A 34 -8.37 10.68 -5.87
N GLY A 35 -8.31 11.53 -4.84
CA GLY A 35 -8.37 12.99 -4.95
C GLY A 35 -6.99 13.65 -5.01
N ALA A 36 -5.92 12.90 -4.74
CA ALA A 36 -4.56 13.34 -4.88
C ALA A 36 -4.20 13.55 -6.36
N ILE A 37 -3.16 14.34 -6.58
CA ILE A 37 -2.69 14.73 -7.92
C ILE A 37 -2.45 13.43 -8.72
N PRO A 38 -2.87 13.33 -10.01
CA PRO A 38 -2.60 12.15 -10.81
C PRO A 38 -1.10 11.84 -10.81
N GLY A 39 -0.72 10.70 -10.24
CA GLY A 39 0.67 10.27 -9.97
C GLY A 39 1.06 10.17 -8.49
N GLU A 40 0.24 10.69 -7.57
CA GLU A 40 0.44 10.69 -6.10
C GLU A 40 -0.78 10.12 -5.36
N GLY A 41 -1.45 9.12 -5.94
CA GLY A 41 -2.66 8.51 -5.37
C GLY A 41 -2.44 7.70 -4.09
N HIS A 42 -1.24 7.65 -3.53
CA HIS A 42 -0.90 6.77 -2.40
C HIS A 42 -0.32 7.60 -1.25
N CYS A 43 -1.01 7.57 -0.11
CA CYS A 43 -0.58 8.28 1.09
C CYS A 43 -0.36 7.28 2.23
N LEU A 44 0.70 7.49 3.00
CA LEU A 44 0.88 6.77 4.25
C LEU A 44 0.08 7.48 5.35
N VAL A 45 -0.75 6.73 6.07
CA VAL A 45 -1.62 7.24 7.13
C VAL A 45 -1.23 6.59 8.45
N SER A 46 -1.05 7.40 9.49
CA SER A 46 -0.84 6.90 10.85
C SER A 46 -2.14 6.37 11.42
N LEU A 47 -2.12 5.15 11.95
CA LEU A 47 -3.27 4.54 12.64
C LEU A 47 -3.52 5.17 14.02
N ASP A 48 -2.52 5.82 14.60
CA ASP A 48 -2.63 6.48 15.90
C ASP A 48 -3.39 7.82 15.78
N THR A 49 -3.00 8.66 14.81
CA THR A 49 -3.59 9.99 14.61
C THR A 49 -4.68 10.02 13.56
N GLY A 50 -4.70 9.05 12.63
CA GLY A 50 -5.59 9.04 11.48
C GLY A 50 -5.21 10.07 10.40
N GLU A 51 -4.01 10.65 10.48
CA GLU A 51 -3.54 11.68 9.57
C GLU A 51 -2.48 11.11 8.61
N ALA A 52 -2.42 11.69 7.40
CA ALA A 52 -1.36 11.39 6.46
C ALA A 52 -0.02 11.85 7.03
N VAL A 53 0.97 10.96 7.02
CA VAL A 53 2.31 11.18 7.56
C VAL A 53 3.33 11.09 6.43
N ASP A 54 4.15 12.14 6.33
CA ASP A 54 5.26 12.22 5.37
C ASP A 54 6.61 12.00 6.09
N ASP A 55 6.69 12.40 7.36
CA ASP A 55 7.86 12.19 8.22
C ASP A 55 7.75 10.83 8.94
N VAL A 56 8.30 9.79 8.31
CA VAL A 56 8.38 8.44 8.87
C VAL A 56 9.80 7.91 8.80
N PRO A 57 10.17 6.96 9.70
CA PRO A 57 11.50 6.38 9.65
C PRO A 57 11.76 5.67 8.30
N GLU A 58 13.00 5.73 7.82
CA GLU A 58 13.46 5.16 6.54
C GLU A 58 12.87 3.77 6.17
N PRO A 59 12.80 2.77 7.07
CA PRO A 59 12.20 1.48 6.72
C PRO A 59 10.72 1.58 6.32
N ILE A 60 9.95 2.51 6.90
CA ILE A 60 8.54 2.73 6.62
C ILE A 60 8.37 3.49 5.31
N ALA A 61 9.19 4.52 5.08
CA ALA A 61 9.23 5.24 3.82
C ALA A 61 9.54 4.30 2.65
N THR A 62 10.54 3.44 2.81
CA THR A 62 10.92 2.44 1.79
C THR A 62 9.77 1.48 1.49
N LEU A 63 9.09 0.99 2.51
CA LEU A 63 7.93 0.11 2.37
C LEU A 63 6.76 0.81 1.66
N ALA A 64 6.44 2.05 2.06
CA ALA A 64 5.38 2.84 1.44
C ALA A 64 5.66 3.12 -0.05
N GLU A 65 6.89 3.47 -0.39
CA GLU A 65 7.34 3.66 -1.77
C GLU A 65 7.24 2.36 -2.59
N GLU A 66 7.71 1.23 -2.04
CA GLU A 66 7.60 -0.08 -2.68
C GLU A 66 6.13 -0.45 -2.95
N TRP A 67 5.24 -0.22 -2.00
CA TRP A 67 3.80 -0.48 -2.16
C TRP A 67 3.16 0.39 -3.25
N SER A 68 3.53 1.67 -3.27
CA SER A 68 3.06 2.64 -4.27
C SER A 68 3.50 2.22 -5.67
N GLN A 69 4.78 1.88 -5.84
CA GLN A 69 5.36 1.46 -7.12
C GLN A 69 4.73 0.16 -7.65
N LEU A 70 4.46 -0.81 -6.76
CA LEU A 70 3.77 -2.06 -7.11
C LEU A 70 2.31 -1.83 -7.54
N THR A 71 1.68 -0.75 -7.08
CA THR A 71 0.31 -0.40 -7.48
C THR A 71 0.32 0.33 -8.82
N ASP A 72 1.25 1.27 -9.02
CA ASP A 72 1.46 1.96 -10.30
C ASP A 72 1.80 0.99 -11.45
N ASP A 73 2.73 0.05 -11.23
CA ASP A 73 3.10 -1.00 -12.20
C ASP A 73 1.90 -1.87 -12.61
N LEU A 74 0.98 -2.13 -11.67
CA LEU A 74 -0.23 -2.90 -11.94
C LEU A 74 -1.27 -2.09 -12.73
N GLU A 75 -1.35 -0.77 -12.50
CA GLU A 75 -2.30 0.12 -13.16
C GLU A 75 -1.83 0.55 -14.56
N ASN A 76 -0.51 0.56 -14.82
CA ASN A 76 0.08 1.00 -16.07
C ASN A 76 1.18 0.02 -16.58
N PRO A 77 0.79 -1.13 -17.15
CA PRO A 77 1.71 -2.16 -17.65
C PRO A 77 2.46 -1.81 -18.94
#